data_AF-A0A5B9QH27-F1
#
_entry.id   AF-A0A5B9QH27-F1
#
_cell.length_a   1.000
_cell.length_b   1.000
_cell.length_c   1.000
_cell.angle_alpha   90.00
_cell.angle_beta   90.00
_cell.angle_gamma   90.00
#
_symmetry.space_group_name_H-M   'P 1'
#
loop_
_entity.id
_entity.type
_entity.pdbx_description
1 polymer ?
#
loop_
_entity_poly.entity_id
_entity_poly.type
_entity_poly.pdbx_seq_one_letter_code
_entity_poly.pdbx_strand_id
1 'polypeptide(L)'
;MLNPDAKQVLREKSRAARSKIEGHAPDSRFVERYSWLFVVVGLVGNMLFFVGSVGFLFPSFKILATWMFILGSCLMLVSSSAAALDEYTNREAK
;
A
#
# COMPACT_ATOMS: atom_id res chain seq x y z
N MET A 1 15.63 35.97 -26.19
CA MET A 1 16.79 35.13 -25.84
C MET A 1 16.91 35.12 -24.32
N LEU A 2 16.69 33.97 -23.67
CA LEU A 2 16.77 33.88 -22.20
C LEU A 2 18.23 34.07 -21.77
N ASN A 3 18.48 34.97 -20.81
CA ASN A 3 19.80 35.23 -20.23
C ASN A 3 20.41 33.91 -19.69
N PRO A 4 21.66 33.54 -20.06
CA PRO A 4 22.32 32.33 -19.59
C PRO A 4 22.39 32.20 -18.06
N ASP A 5 22.48 33.31 -17.32
CA ASP A 5 22.47 33.32 -15.84
C ASP A 5 21.15 32.83 -15.26
N ALA A 6 20.02 33.23 -15.86
CA ALA A 6 18.69 32.85 -15.37
C ALA A 6 18.48 31.33 -15.47
N LYS A 7 19.08 30.66 -16.46
CA LYS A 7 19.03 29.19 -16.56
C LYS A 7 19.82 28.49 -15.46
N GLN A 8 20.92 29.08 -15.00
CA GLN A 8 21.75 28.51 -13.94
C GLN A 8 21.03 28.57 -12.59
N VAL A 9 20.45 29.73 -12.27
CA VAL A 9 19.71 29.92 -11.00
C VAL A 9 18.48 29.00 -10.93
N LEU A 10 17.76 28.83 -12.04
CA LEU A 10 16.63 27.89 -12.09
C LEU A 10 17.10 26.44 -11.92
N ARG A 11 18.22 26.04 -12.53
CA ARG A 11 18.80 24.71 -12.34
C ARG A 11 19.23 24.45 -10.90
N GLU A 12 19.83 25.43 -10.26
CA GLU A 12 20.26 25.34 -8.86
C GLU A 12 19.07 25.23 -7.91
N LYS A 13 18.05 26.08 -8.10
CA LYS A 13 16.78 25.98 -7.35
C LYS A 13 16.08 24.64 -7.57
N SER A 14 16.07 24.12 -8.80
CA SER A 14 15.49 22.81 -9.11
C SER A 14 16.23 21.68 -8.39
N ARG A 15 17.57 21.75 -8.33
CA ARG A 15 18.40 20.77 -7.61
C ARG A 15 18.19 20.84 -6.10
N ALA A 16 18.16 22.05 -5.54
CA ALA A 16 17.91 22.25 -4.12
C ALA A 16 16.52 21.76 -3.70
N ALA A 17 15.49 22.06 -4.51
CA ALA A 17 14.13 21.58 -4.29
C ALA A 17 14.05 20.04 -4.37
N ARG A 18 14.71 19.42 -5.36
CA ARG A 18 14.75 17.96 -5.52
C ARG A 18 15.45 17.27 -4.34
N SER A 19 16.58 17.80 -3.87
CA SER A 19 17.28 17.27 -2.69
C SER A 19 16.45 17.35 -1.40
N LYS A 20 15.60 18.38 -1.28
CA LYS A 20 14.73 18.56 -0.11
C LYS A 20 13.54 17.61 -0.11
N ILE A 21 13.08 17.16 -1.28
CA ILE A 21 12.06 16.12 -1.43
C ILE A 21 12.68 14.73 -1.17
N GLU A 22 13.91 14.49 -1.61
CA GLU A 22 14.63 13.22 -1.35
C GLU A 22 14.98 13.01 0.13
N GLY A 23 15.20 14.08 0.91
CA GLY A 23 15.46 14.01 2.36
C GLY A 23 14.24 13.68 3.24
N HIS A 24 13.06 13.50 2.64
CA HIS A 24 11.83 13.09 3.32
C HIS A 24 11.25 11.78 2.77
N ALA A 25 12.07 10.98 2.07
CA ALA A 25 11.71 9.61 1.80
C ALA A 25 11.57 8.88 3.14
N PRO A 26 10.37 8.39 3.51
CA PRO A 26 10.22 7.55 4.69
C PRO A 26 11.20 6.39 4.54
N ASP A 27 11.92 6.09 5.61
CA ASP A 27 12.98 5.09 5.69
C ASP A 27 12.51 3.79 5.02
N SER A 28 12.87 3.60 3.74
CA SER A 28 12.24 2.61 2.84
C SER A 28 12.45 1.18 3.32
N ARG A 29 13.46 0.97 4.16
CA ARG A 29 13.75 -0.29 4.84
C ARG A 29 12.67 -0.72 5.83
N PHE A 30 11.90 0.22 6.40
CA PHE A 30 10.78 -0.12 7.29
C PHE A 30 9.57 -0.63 6.49
N VAL A 31 9.24 0.03 5.38
CA VAL A 31 8.10 -0.35 4.53
C VAL A 31 8.34 -1.72 3.89
N GLU A 32 9.55 -1.97 3.38
CA GLU A 32 9.93 -3.24 2.75
C GLU A 32 9.86 -4.42 3.74
N ARG A 33 10.22 -4.20 5.01
CA ARG A 33 10.20 -5.25 6.04
C ARG A 33 8.79 -5.59 6.54
N TYR A 34 7.88 -4.62 6.56
CA TYR A 34 6.49 -4.82 6.98
C TYR A 34 5.55 -5.20 5.82
N SER A 35 5.97 -5.02 4.56
CA SER A 35 5.17 -5.37 3.37
C SER A 35 4.72 -6.85 3.39
N TRP A 36 5.58 -7.76 3.84
CA TRP A 36 5.23 -9.18 3.97
C TRP A 36 4.06 -9.44 4.94
N LEU A 37 3.91 -8.63 6.01
CA LEU A 37 2.78 -8.77 6.92
C LEU A 37 1.45 -8.46 6.23
N PHE A 38 1.40 -7.46 5.35
CA PHE A 38 0.19 -7.16 4.58
C PHE A 38 -0.15 -8.28 3.60
N VAL A 39 0.85 -8.93 3.01
CA VAL A 39 0.63 -10.10 2.14
C VAL A 39 0.06 -11.28 2.93
N VAL A 40 0.62 -11.57 4.10
CA VAL A 40 0.13 -12.64 4.99
C VAL A 40 -1.29 -12.34 5.50
N VAL A 41 -1.56 -11.09 5.88
CA VAL A 41 -2.88 -10.62 6.30
C VAL A 41 -3.90 -10.79 5.16
N GLY A 42 -3.54 -10.45 3.92
CA GLY A 42 -4.38 -10.69 2.75
C GLY A 42 -4.65 -12.18 2.53
N LEU A 43 -3.62 -13.02 2.61
CA LEU A 43 -3.75 -14.48 2.46
C LEU A 43 -4.67 -15.09 3.53
N VAL A 44 -4.53 -14.66 4.79
CA VAL A 44 -5.41 -15.06 5.89
C VAL A 44 -6.83 -14.55 5.65
N GLY A 45 -6.99 -13.32 5.16
CA GLY A 45 -8.27 -12.75 4.75
C GLY A 45 -8.97 -13.59 3.68
N ASN A 46 -8.24 -14.04 2.66
CA ASN A 46 -8.77 -14.93 1.61
C ASN A 46 -9.25 -16.27 2.17
N MET A 47 -8.47 -16.88 3.06
CA MET A 47 -8.85 -18.12 3.74
C MET A 47 -10.12 -17.93 4.57
N LEU A 48 -10.19 -16.83 5.34
CA LEU A 48 -11.35 -16.51 6.18
C LEU A 48 -12.59 -16.23 5.34
N PHE A 49 -12.43 -15.53 4.21
CA PHE A 49 -13.49 -15.27 3.24
C PHE A 49 -14.02 -16.58 2.67
N PHE A 50 -13.13 -17.47 2.22
CA PHE A 50 -13.52 -18.77 1.68
C PHE A 50 -14.25 -19.63 2.72
N VAL A 51 -13.71 -19.73 3.94
CA VAL A 51 -14.36 -20.49 5.04
C VAL A 51 -15.69 -19.85 5.44
N GLY A 52 -15.78 -18.51 5.46
CA GLY A 52 -17.02 -17.79 5.69
C GLY A 52 -18.07 -18.07 4.61
N SER A 53 -17.68 -18.10 3.33
CA SER A 53 -18.57 -18.49 2.23
C SER A 53 -19.07 -19.93 2.36
N VAL A 54 -18.20 -20.87 2.77
CA VAL A 54 -18.59 -22.26 3.02
C VAL A 54 -19.52 -22.36 4.24
N GLY A 55 -19.25 -21.62 5.30
CA GLY A 55 -20.08 -21.58 6.51
C GLY A 55 -21.50 -21.06 6.26
N PHE A 56 -21.70 -20.25 5.21
CA PHE A 56 -23.00 -19.72 4.81
C PHE A 56 -24.00 -20.82 4.37
N LEU A 57 -23.50 -21.99 3.96
CA LEU A 57 -24.32 -23.15 3.57
C LEU A 57 -25.07 -23.77 4.77
N PHE A 58 -24.58 -23.57 6.00
CA PHE A 58 -25.17 -24.19 7.19
C PHE A 58 -25.94 -23.15 8.01
N PRO A 59 -27.25 -23.35 8.28
CA PRO A 59 -28.07 -22.37 8.98
C PRO A 59 -27.57 -22.08 10.41
N SER A 60 -26.97 -23.06 11.10
CA SER A 60 -26.43 -22.90 12.45
C SER A 60 -25.12 -22.09 12.50
N PHE A 61 -24.38 -22.01 11.40
CA PHE A 61 -23.10 -21.30 11.33
C PHE A 61 -23.20 -19.92 10.67
N LYS A 62 -24.39 -19.49 10.23
CA LYS A 62 -24.58 -18.22 9.51
C LYS A 62 -24.01 -17.00 10.24
N ILE A 63 -24.19 -16.90 11.56
CA ILE A 63 -23.68 -15.76 12.34
C ILE A 63 -22.15 -15.73 12.30
N LEU A 64 -21.51 -16.89 12.53
CA LEU A 64 -20.06 -17.05 12.54
C LEU A 64 -19.47 -16.84 11.16
N ALA A 65 -20.12 -17.41 10.14
CA ALA A 65 -19.79 -17.24 8.73
C ALA A 65 -19.84 -15.76 8.30
N THR A 66 -20.85 -15.02 8.74
CA THR A 66 -20.98 -13.57 8.46
C THR A 66 -19.83 -12.79 9.09
N TRP A 67 -19.45 -13.07 10.34
CA TRP A 67 -18.30 -12.44 10.98
C TRP A 67 -16.97 -12.78 10.29
N MET A 68 -16.76 -14.05 9.92
CA MET A 68 -15.57 -14.48 9.17
C MET A 68 -15.50 -13.82 7.79
N PHE A 69 -16.64 -13.63 7.13
CA PHE A 69 -16.73 -12.96 5.84
C PHE A 69 -16.41 -11.47 5.93
N ILE A 70 -16.97 -10.77 6.92
CA ILE A 70 -16.68 -9.34 7.16
C ILE A 70 -15.20 -9.15 7.48
N LEU A 71 -14.67 -9.92 8.44
CA LEU A 71 -13.26 -9.86 8.81
C LEU A 71 -12.35 -10.21 7.63
N GLY A 72 -12.65 -11.30 6.91
CA GLY A 72 -11.89 -11.72 5.74
C GLY A 72 -11.84 -10.67 4.64
N SER A 73 -12.99 -10.03 4.35
CA SER A 73 -13.10 -8.95 3.36
C SER A 73 -12.33 -7.70 3.79
N CYS A 74 -12.40 -7.32 5.07
CA CYS A 74 -11.62 -6.20 5.59
C CYS A 74 -10.12 -6.45 5.51
N LEU A 75 -9.65 -7.66 5.85
CA LEU A 75 -8.23 -8.03 5.76
C LEU A 75 -7.72 -8.00 4.31
N MET A 76 -8.50 -8.53 3.37
CA MET A 76 -8.24 -8.42 1.93
C MET A 76 -8.11 -6.97 1.48
N LEU A 77 -9.04 -6.11 1.91
CA LEU A 77 -9.05 -4.70 1.52
C LEU A 77 -7.80 -3.98 2.00
N VAL A 78 -7.44 -4.15 3.28
CA VAL A 78 -6.24 -3.53 3.86
C VAL A 78 -4.97 -4.01 3.16
N SER A 79 -4.87 -5.32 2.88
CA SER A 79 -3.74 -5.90 2.14
C SER A 79 -3.60 -5.32 0.73
N SER A 80 -4.72 -5.25 -0.01
CA SER A 80 -4.76 -4.72 -1.38
C SER A 80 -4.42 -3.22 -1.43
N SER A 81 -4.94 -2.43 -0.48
CA SER A 81 -4.60 -1.01 -0.36
C SER A 81 -3.12 -0.78 -0.06
N ALA A 82 -2.52 -1.58 0.82
CA ALA A 82 -1.09 -1.50 1.12
C ALA A 82 -0.24 -1.81 -0.11
N ALA A 83 -0.58 -2.86 -0.86
CA ALA A 83 0.10 -3.20 -2.12
C ALA A 83 -0.05 -2.10 -3.18
N ALA A 84 -1.24 -1.49 -3.30
CA ALA A 84 -1.48 -0.40 -4.24
C ALA A 84 -0.69 0.87 -3.89
N LEU A 85 -0.56 1.19 -2.60
CA LEU A 85 0.26 2.31 -2.12
C LEU A 85 1.75 2.11 -2.41
N ASP A 86 2.25 0.88 -2.24
CA ASP A 86 3.63 0.53 -2.55
C ASP A 86 3.92 0.69 -4.05
N GLU A 87 3.04 0.16 -4.91
CA GLU A 87 3.13 0.33 -6.36
C GLU A 87 3.06 1.81 -6.78
N TYR A 88 2.18 2.61 -6.16
CA TYR A 88 2.07 4.04 -6.46
C TYR A 88 3.37 4.79 -6.09
N THR A 89 3.92 4.50 -4.92
CA THR A 89 5.18 5.10 -4.45
C THR A 89 6.35 4.75 -5.36
N ASN A 90 6.41 3.50 -5.82
CA ASN A 90 7.50 3.03 -6.68
C ASN A 90 7.40 3.58 -8.12
N ARG A 91 6.19 3.94 -8.58
CA ARG A 91 5.98 4.59 -9.88
C ARG A 91 6.44 6.04 -9.93
N GLU A 92 6.30 6.78 -8.83
CA GLU A 92 6.77 8.17 -8.73
C GLU A 92 8.32 8.26 -8.68
N ALA A 93 8.99 7.14 -8.37
CA ALA A 93 10.45 7.06 -8.29
C ALA A 93 11.16 6.74 -9.62
N LYS A 94 10.42 6.45 -10.70
CA LYS A 94 10.95 6.01 -12.00
C LYS A 94 10.75 7.06 -13.09
#